data_AF-A0A3S5F6F4-F1
#
_entry.id   AF-A0A3S5F6F4-F1
#
_cell.length_a   1.000
_cell.length_b   1.000
_cell.length_c   1.000
_cell.angle_alpha   90.00
_cell.angle_beta   90.00
_cell.angle_gamma   90.00
#
_symmetry.space_group_name_H-M   'P 1'
#
loop_
_entity.id
_entity.type
_entity.pdbx_description
1 polymer ?
#
loop_
_entity_poly.entity_id
_entity_poly.type
_entity_poly.pdbx_seq_one_letter_code
_entity_poly.pdbx_strand_id
1 'polypeptide(L)'
;MSDLCLSKYENYFLLHIIKNNEIWADYLIDQLNNSSISSKEYTGAGVYIDFEIDEKNTFLKKANVPLFFEADAIAPDRSDAVFFLLYTKESTDKKSRIIHFLEIAIAGANYDEKEVYSWLVANHGEYKT
;
A
#
# COMPACT_ATOMS: atom_id res chain seq x y z
N MET A 1 -6.47 14.60 18.38
CA MET A 1 -6.75 13.74 17.21
C MET A 1 -5.77 12.59 17.30
N SER A 2 -6.21 11.34 17.15
CA SER A 2 -5.27 10.22 17.08
C SER A 2 -4.52 10.33 15.77
N ASP A 3 -3.20 10.48 15.82
CA ASP A 3 -2.38 10.38 14.62
C ASP A 3 -2.52 8.96 14.08
N LEU A 4 -3.19 8.82 12.93
CA LEU A 4 -3.29 7.55 12.24
C LEU A 4 -1.89 7.22 11.71
N CYS A 5 -1.30 6.14 12.24
CA CYS A 5 0.01 5.65 11.84
C CYS A 5 -0.10 4.26 11.20
N LEU A 6 0.88 3.94 10.35
CA LEU A 6 1.03 2.59 9.82
C LEU A 6 1.51 1.64 10.93
N SER A 7 0.92 0.46 10.98
CA SER A 7 1.45 -0.66 11.77
C SER A 7 2.78 -1.12 11.17
N LYS A 8 3.58 -1.88 11.92
CA LYS A 8 4.82 -2.46 11.37
C LYS A 8 4.53 -3.40 10.19
N TYR A 9 3.36 -4.05 10.17
CA TYR A 9 2.97 -4.98 9.11
C TYR A 9 2.55 -4.21 7.86
N GLU A 10 1.75 -3.16 8.02
CA GLU A 10 1.34 -2.28 6.91
C GLU A 10 2.55 -1.61 6.25
N ASN A 11 3.53 -1.17 7.04
CA ASN A 11 4.82 -0.68 6.51
C ASN A 11 5.53 -1.76 5.68
N TYR A 12 5.54 -3.00 6.15
CA TYR A 12 6.15 -4.10 5.44
C TYR A 12 5.44 -4.43 4.11
N PHE A 13 4.11 -4.36 4.10
CA PHE A 13 3.29 -4.57 2.91
C PHE A 13 3.53 -3.49 1.85
N LEU A 14 3.69 -2.23 2.26
CA LEU A 14 4.10 -1.15 1.38
C LEU A 14 5.49 -1.39 0.78
N LEU A 15 6.45 -1.83 1.60
CA LEU A 15 7.78 -2.19 1.11
C LEU A 15 7.72 -3.34 0.09
N HIS A 16 6.82 -4.30 0.28
CA HIS A 16 6.59 -5.38 -0.68
C HIS A 16 6.13 -4.85 -2.04
N ILE A 17 5.16 -3.93 -2.07
CA ILE A 17 4.71 -3.27 -3.31
C ILE A 17 5.86 -2.50 -3.95
N ILE A 18 6.60 -1.69 -3.18
CA ILE A 18 7.72 -0.88 -3.68
C ILE A 18 8.79 -1.76 -4.33
N LYS A 19 9.14 -2.89 -3.71
CA LYS A 19 10.15 -3.81 -4.26
C LYS A 19 9.70 -4.50 -5.53
N ASN A 20 8.42 -4.88 -5.63
CA ASN A 20 7.87 -5.43 -6.88
C ASN A 20 7.73 -4.37 -7.99
N ASN A 21 7.83 -3.08 -7.64
CA ASN A 21 7.70 -1.95 -8.56
C ASN A 21 8.97 -1.08 -8.56
N GLU A 22 10.16 -1.70 -8.58
CA GLU A 22 11.47 -1.03 -8.34
C GLU A 22 11.74 0.20 -9.23
N ILE A 23 11.30 0.18 -10.49
CA ILE A 23 11.45 1.31 -11.43
C ILE A 23 10.74 2.58 -10.92
N TRP A 24 9.72 2.41 -10.08
CA TRP A 24 8.91 3.47 -9.49
C TRP A 24 9.18 3.68 -8.00
N ALA A 25 10.16 2.97 -7.40
CA ALA A 25 10.40 3.01 -5.95
C ALA A 25 10.62 4.43 -5.42
N ASP A 26 11.49 5.23 -6.06
CA ASP A 26 11.74 6.62 -5.65
C ASP A 26 10.47 7.48 -5.68
N TYR A 27 9.63 7.27 -6.69
CA TYR A 27 8.35 7.98 -6.80
C TYR A 27 7.40 7.56 -5.67
N LEU A 28 7.24 6.26 -5.43
CA LEU A 28 6.37 5.73 -4.39
C LEU A 28 6.80 6.20 -2.99
N ILE A 29 8.10 6.16 -2.71
CA ILE A 29 8.67 6.63 -1.44
C ILE A 29 8.44 8.14 -1.25
N ASP A 30 8.70 8.95 -2.28
CA ASP A 30 8.46 10.38 -2.23
C ASP A 30 6.99 10.69 -1.95
N GLN A 31 6.06 10.00 -2.60
CA GLN A 31 4.63 10.22 -2.40
C GLN A 31 4.16 9.81 -1.01
N LEU A 32 4.60 8.65 -0.51
CA LEU A 32 4.28 8.19 0.84
C LEU A 32 4.83 9.15 1.91
N ASN A 33 6.05 9.65 1.75
CA ASN A 33 6.67 10.62 2.66
C ASN A 33 5.97 12.00 2.65
N ASN A 34 5.32 12.35 1.55
CA ASN A 34 4.54 13.58 1.39
C ASN A 34 3.04 13.36 1.58
N SER A 35 2.66 12.26 2.25
CA SER A 35 1.28 11.90 2.54
C SER A 35 1.02 11.71 4.02
N SER A 36 -0.24 11.84 4.40
CA SER A 36 -0.75 11.50 5.74
C SER A 36 -1.91 10.52 5.62
N ILE A 37 -2.04 9.60 6.58
CA ILE A 37 -3.19 8.69 6.60
C ILE A 37 -4.45 9.49 6.96
N SER A 38 -5.43 9.49 6.06
CA SER A 38 -6.71 10.16 6.25
C SER A 38 -7.80 9.21 6.75
N SER A 39 -7.71 7.92 6.41
CA SER A 39 -8.69 6.91 6.79
C SER A 39 -8.05 5.51 6.88
N LYS A 40 -8.66 4.63 7.70
CA LYS A 40 -8.28 3.22 7.80
C LYS A 40 -9.51 2.36 8.12
N GLU A 41 -9.73 1.32 7.33
CA GLU A 41 -10.82 0.37 7.51
C GLU A 41 -10.32 -1.08 7.43
N TYR A 42 -10.59 -1.87 8.48
CA TYR A 42 -10.32 -3.30 8.49
C TYR A 42 -11.60 -4.06 8.19
N THR A 43 -11.51 -4.99 7.24
CA THR A 43 -12.61 -5.86 6.83
C THR A 43 -12.21 -7.31 7.03
N GLY A 44 -13.18 -8.23 6.94
CA GLY A 44 -12.88 -9.65 6.98
C GLY A 44 -11.98 -10.13 5.83
N ALA A 45 -11.81 -9.34 4.77
CA ALA A 45 -11.02 -9.68 3.58
C ALA A 45 -9.71 -8.89 3.47
N GLY A 46 -9.46 -7.89 4.32
CA GLY A 46 -8.30 -7.02 4.11
C GLY A 46 -8.29 -5.76 4.96
N VAL A 47 -7.32 -4.90 4.67
CA VAL A 47 -7.27 -3.52 5.19
C VAL A 47 -7.22 -2.52 4.03
N TYR A 48 -7.98 -1.46 4.19
CA TYR A 48 -8.03 -0.30 3.31
C TYR A 48 -7.43 0.89 4.04
N ILE A 49 -6.41 1.52 3.45
CA ILE A 49 -5.75 2.69 4.02
C ILE A 49 -5.79 3.81 3.00
N ASP A 50 -6.45 4.90 3.38
CA ASP A 50 -6.48 6.11 2.56
C ASP A 50 -5.33 7.05 2.97
N PHE A 51 -4.61 7.53 1.96
CA PHE A 51 -3.58 8.55 2.09
C PHE A 51 -4.08 9.87 1.46
N GLU A 52 -3.76 10.97 2.13
CA GLU A 52 -3.95 12.32 1.61
C GLU A 52 -2.58 12.95 1.39
N ILE A 53 -2.33 13.42 0.17
CA ILE A 53 -1.06 14.02 -0.22
C ILE A 53 -1.11 15.53 -0.03
N ASP A 54 -0.03 16.10 0.51
CA ASP A 54 0.20 17.54 0.44
C ASP A 54 0.70 17.93 -0.96
N GLU A 55 -0.19 18.54 -1.75
CA GLU A 55 0.13 19.01 -3.10
C GLU A 55 1.27 20.03 -3.16
N LYS A 56 1.54 20.74 -2.06
CA LYS A 56 2.62 21.74 -2.02
C LYS A 56 3.99 21.10 -2.09
N ASN A 57 4.10 19.83 -1.71
CA ASN A 57 5.37 19.11 -1.61
C ASN A 57 5.56 18.04 -2.69
N THR A 58 4.54 17.79 -3.52
CA THR A 58 4.61 16.70 -4.49
C THR A 58 5.14 17.13 -5.85
N PHE A 59 6.21 16.46 -6.26
CA PHE A 59 6.88 16.67 -7.54
C PHE A 59 6.12 15.94 -8.66
N LEU A 60 4.91 16.38 -9.00
CA LEU A 60 4.14 15.82 -10.13
C LEU A 60 4.73 16.30 -11.48
N LYS A 61 5.88 15.72 -11.85
CA LYS A 61 6.56 15.95 -13.14
C LYS A 61 7.12 14.67 -13.79
N LYS A 62 6.51 13.50 -13.57
CA LYS A 62 6.72 12.35 -14.46
C LYS A 62 5.46 12.13 -15.31
N ALA A 63 5.54 12.47 -16.60
CA ALA A 63 4.61 11.93 -17.58
C ALA A 63 4.86 10.40 -17.64
N ASN A 64 3.78 9.59 -17.61
CA ASN A 64 3.79 8.12 -17.69
C ASN A 64 3.98 7.31 -16.38
N VAL A 65 3.57 7.85 -15.23
CA VAL A 65 3.47 7.03 -14.01
C VAL A 65 2.25 6.07 -14.11
N PRO A 66 2.38 4.78 -13.77
CA PRO A 66 1.26 3.85 -13.67
C PRO A 66 0.19 4.32 -12.67
N LEU A 67 -1.07 4.05 -12.98
CA LEU A 67 -2.19 4.32 -12.07
C LEU A 67 -2.31 3.28 -10.94
N PHE A 68 -1.79 2.07 -11.16
CA PHE A 68 -1.88 0.92 -10.26
C PHE A 68 -0.49 0.28 -10.10
N PHE A 69 -0.13 -0.04 -8.86
CA PHE A 69 1.06 -0.78 -8.47
C PHE A 69 0.60 -1.99 -7.67
N GLU A 70 0.87 -3.18 -8.19
CA GLU A 70 0.47 -4.43 -7.56
C GLU A 70 1.67 -5.22 -7.08
N ALA A 71 1.44 -6.06 -6.08
CA ALA A 71 2.30 -7.15 -5.68
C ALA A 71 1.41 -8.30 -5.22
N ASP A 72 1.84 -9.52 -5.45
CA ASP A 72 1.13 -10.73 -5.06
C ASP A 72 1.99 -11.61 -4.17
N ALA A 73 1.33 -12.34 -3.28
CA ALA A 73 1.96 -13.41 -2.53
C ALA A 73 1.04 -14.64 -2.50
N ILE A 74 1.60 -15.79 -2.82
CA ILE A 74 0.91 -17.07 -2.75
C ILE A 74 1.10 -17.64 -1.34
N ALA A 75 0.01 -17.89 -0.62
CA ALA A 75 0.05 -18.61 0.64
C ALA A 75 0.42 -20.09 0.37
N PRO A 76 1.46 -20.65 1.01
CA PRO A 76 1.91 -22.02 0.72
C PRO A 76 0.84 -23.10 0.97
N ASP A 77 -0.02 -22.87 1.97
CA ASP A 77 -0.96 -23.85 2.51
C ASP A 77 -2.44 -23.43 2.36
N ARG A 78 -2.72 -22.34 1.64
CA ARG A 78 -4.09 -21.92 1.30
C ARG A 78 -4.20 -21.69 -0.19
N SER A 79 -5.37 -22.01 -0.76
CA SER A 79 -5.76 -21.62 -2.12
C SER A 79 -5.90 -20.09 -2.31
N ASP A 80 -5.63 -19.35 -1.25
CA ASP A 80 -5.94 -17.94 -1.07
C ASP A 80 -4.72 -17.11 -1.49
N ALA A 81 -4.85 -16.34 -2.56
CA ALA A 81 -3.82 -15.40 -2.98
C ALA A 81 -3.94 -14.09 -2.18
N VAL A 82 -2.82 -13.56 -1.69
CA VAL A 82 -2.78 -12.22 -1.10
C VAL A 82 -2.39 -11.23 -2.19
N PHE A 83 -3.20 -10.19 -2.35
CA PHE A 83 -2.99 -9.10 -3.29
C PHE A 83 -2.73 -7.79 -2.52
N PHE A 84 -1.64 -7.14 -2.87
CA PHE A 84 -1.27 -5.83 -2.38
C PHE A 84 -1.39 -4.87 -3.54
N LEU A 85 -2.14 -3.79 -3.36
CA LEU A 85 -2.44 -2.87 -4.42
C LEU A 85 -2.34 -1.44 -3.91
N LEU A 86 -1.48 -0.64 -4.55
CA LEU A 86 -1.43 0.80 -4.36
C LEU A 86 -1.90 1.46 -5.64
N TYR A 87 -2.88 2.36 -5.56
CA TYR A 87 -3.34 3.07 -6.75
C TYR A 87 -3.74 4.51 -6.50
N THR A 88 -3.73 5.26 -7.59
CA THR A 88 -4.19 6.64 -7.62
C THR A 88 -5.64 6.67 -8.10
N LYS A 89 -6.54 7.25 -7.31
CA LYS A 89 -7.89 7.60 -7.76
C LYS A 89 -7.93 9.07 -8.16
N GLU A 90 -8.74 9.42 -9.15
CA GLU A 90 -9.06 10.83 -9.38
C GLU A 90 -9.97 11.31 -8.23
N SER A 91 -9.51 12.33 -7.50
CA SER A 91 -10.37 13.02 -6.54
C SER A 91 -11.48 13.74 -7.30
N THR A 92 -12.73 13.45 -6.93
CA THR A 92 -13.90 14.17 -7.44
C THR A 92 -14.00 15.58 -6.86
N ASP A 93 -13.26 15.87 -5.78
CA ASP A 93 -13.21 17.19 -5.17
C ASP A 93 -12.05 17.99 -5.81
N LYS A 94 -12.41 19.06 -6.54
CA LYS A 94 -11.57 19.81 -7.50
C LYS A 94 -10.41 20.60 -6.89
N LYS A 95 -9.78 20.12 -5.82
CA LYS A 95 -8.65 20.81 -5.17
C LYS A 95 -7.40 19.97 -5.02
N SER A 96 -7.40 18.69 -5.36
CA SER A 96 -6.16 17.93 -5.36
C SER A 96 -6.15 16.64 -6.20
N ARG A 97 -5.03 16.33 -6.86
CA ARG A 97 -4.74 14.99 -7.44
C ARG A 97 -3.99 14.18 -6.40
N ILE A 98 -4.64 13.16 -5.85
CA ILE A 98 -4.19 12.48 -4.63
C ILE A 98 -3.79 11.03 -4.99
N ILE A 99 -2.67 10.54 -4.45
CA ILE A 99 -2.44 9.08 -4.36
C ILE A 99 -3.24 8.62 -3.17
N HIS A 100 -4.42 8.07 -3.43
CA HIS A 100 -5.41 7.89 -2.38
C HIS A 100 -5.23 6.62 -1.58
N PHE A 101 -4.63 5.55 -2.10
CA PHE A 101 -5.12 4.26 -1.65
C PHE A 101 -4.09 3.14 -1.67
N LEU A 102 -3.93 2.52 -0.49
CA LEU A 102 -3.38 1.18 -0.32
C LEU A 102 -4.53 0.22 0.03
N GLU A 103 -4.74 -0.78 -0.82
CA GLU A 103 -5.52 -1.97 -0.51
C GLU A 103 -4.59 -3.14 -0.28
N ILE A 104 -4.79 -3.78 0.86
CA ILE A 104 -4.21 -5.08 1.14
C ILE A 104 -5.41 -6.01 1.19
N ALA A 105 -5.66 -6.71 0.09
CA ALA A 105 -6.74 -7.66 -0.06
C ALA A 105 -6.19 -9.08 0.05
N ILE A 106 -6.72 -9.87 0.96
CA ILE A 106 -6.50 -11.32 0.98
C ILE A 106 -7.67 -11.95 0.26
N ALA A 107 -7.42 -12.77 -0.75
CA ALA A 107 -8.45 -13.61 -1.35
C ALA A 107 -8.79 -14.76 -0.39
N GLY A 108 -9.53 -14.47 0.68
CA GLY A 108 -9.90 -15.44 1.71
C GLY A 108 -10.74 -14.78 2.82
N ALA A 109 -11.37 -15.60 3.67
CA ALA A 109 -12.10 -15.09 4.82
C ALA A 109 -11.18 -15.03 6.06
N ASN A 110 -11.27 -13.93 6.82
CA ASN A 110 -10.56 -13.61 8.07
C ASN A 110 -9.11 -13.10 7.86
N TYR A 111 -9.00 -11.83 7.48
CA TYR A 111 -7.73 -11.09 7.46
C TYR A 111 -7.00 -11.11 8.82
N ASP A 112 -5.75 -11.58 8.82
CA ASP A 112 -4.78 -11.42 9.92
C ASP A 112 -3.44 -10.91 9.37
N GLU A 113 -3.11 -9.65 9.69
CA GLU A 113 -1.87 -8.99 9.27
C GLU A 113 -0.60 -9.73 9.72
N LYS A 114 -0.64 -10.46 10.85
CA LYS A 114 0.52 -11.24 11.34
C LYS A 114 0.76 -12.47 10.49
N GLU A 115 -0.33 -13.13 10.08
CA GLU A 115 -0.28 -14.31 9.23
C GLU A 115 0.30 -13.92 7.86
N VAL A 116 -0.22 -12.86 7.25
CA VAL A 116 0.28 -12.32 5.97
C VAL A 116 1.76 -11.92 6.06
N TYR A 117 2.14 -11.19 7.11
CA TYR A 117 3.54 -10.80 7.32
C TYR A 117 4.45 -12.04 7.40
N SER A 118 4.04 -13.05 8.15
CA SER A 118 4.82 -14.27 8.32
C SER A 118 5.01 -15.01 6.99
N TRP A 119 3.99 -15.05 6.14
CA TRP A 119 4.09 -15.62 4.79
C TRP A 119 5.05 -14.84 3.90
N LEU A 120 4.96 -13.51 3.90
CA LEU A 120 5.86 -12.69 3.10
C LEU A 120 7.32 -12.85 3.53
N VAL A 121 7.59 -12.84 4.84
CA VAL A 121 8.95 -13.02 5.37
C VAL A 121 9.48 -14.41 5.03
N ALA A 122 8.66 -15.45 5.12
CA ALA A 122 9.07 -16.81 4.77
C ALA A 122 9.47 -16.96 3.30
N ASN A 123 8.79 -16.27 2.38
CA ASN A 123 9.02 -16.38 0.94
C ASN A 123 10.04 -15.37 0.39
N HIS A 124 10.14 -14.18 0.99
CA HIS A 124 10.94 -13.08 0.44
C HIS A 124 12.06 -12.59 1.39
N GLY A 125 12.14 -13.13 2.61
CA GLY A 125 13.02 -12.64 3.68
C GLY A 125 12.59 -11.26 4.19
N GLU A 126 13.10 -10.83 5.34
CA GLU A 126 12.77 -9.50 5.87
C GLU A 126 13.35 -8.35 5.03
N TYR A 127 12.50 -7.39 4.68
CA TYR A 127 12.92 -6.13 4.12
C TYR A 127 13.49 -5.22 5.21
N LYS A 128 14.76 -4.81 5.04
CA LYS A 128 15.38 -3.80 5.88
C LYS A 128 14.90 -2.42 5.44
N THR A 129 14.43 -1.63 6.40
CA THR A 129 14.18 -0.19 6.29
C THR A 129 15.48 0.58 6.17
#